data_AF-A0A7K6B619-F1
#
_entry.id   AF-A0A7K6B619-F1
#
_cell.length_a   1.000
_cell.length_b   1.000
_cell.length_c   1.000
_cell.angle_alpha   90.00
_cell.angle_beta   90.00
_cell.angle_gamma   90.00
#
_symmetry.space_group_name_H-M   'P 1'
#
loop_
_entity.id
_entity.type
_entity.pdbx_description
1 polymer ?
#
loop_
_entity_poly.entity_id
_entity_poly.type
_entity_poly.pdbx_seq_one_letter_code
_entity_poly.pdbx_strand_id
1 'polypeptide(L)' 'SALAALVAEAAAAAAAASGRFSLGLSGGSLVGLLARDLPAAVASNGAAAAPSSWLLAFCDERLVPREDPESTAGSYQV' A
#
# COMPACT_ATOMS: atom_id res chain seq x y z
N SER A 1 6.54 -4.77 -9.64
CA SER A 1 7.84 -4.09 -9.37
C SER A 1 8.57 -4.73 -8.20
N ALA A 2 9.87 -4.48 -8.04
CA ALA A 2 10.63 -4.90 -6.86
C ALA A 2 10.06 -4.33 -5.55
N LEU A 3 9.55 -3.08 -5.59
CA LEU A 3 8.87 -2.47 -4.44
C LEU A 3 7.62 -3.24 -4.02
N ALA A 4 6.74 -3.59 -4.97
CA ALA A 4 5.53 -4.36 -4.66
C ALA A 4 5.85 -5.76 -4.10
N ALA A 5 6.89 -6.42 -4.62
CA ALA A 5 7.35 -7.71 -4.09
C ALA A 5 7.84 -7.57 -2.64
N LEU A 6 8.68 -6.56 -2.36
CA LEU A 6 9.18 -6.29 -1.01
C LEU A 6 8.04 -6.04 -0.01
N VAL A 7 7.04 -5.24 -0.39
CA VAL A 7 5.88 -4.96 0.47
C VAL A 7 5.06 -6.23 0.71
N ALA A 8 4.85 -7.06 -0.31
CA ALA A 8 4.09 -8.29 -0.17
C ALA A 8 4.81 -9.34 0.70
N GLU A 9 6.14 -9.46 0.56
CA GLU A 9 6.97 -10.32 1.42
C GLU A 9 6.95 -9.84 2.88
N ALA A 10 7.08 -8.53 3.10
CA ALA A 10 6.99 -7.94 4.43
C ALA A 10 5.62 -8.17 5.07
N ALA A 11 4.54 -8.06 4.30
CA ALA A 11 3.19 -8.35 4.76
C ALA A 11 3.00 -9.83 5.14
N ALA A 12 3.48 -10.76 4.32
CA ALA A 12 3.42 -12.19 4.62
C ALA A 12 4.20 -12.54 5.90
N ALA A 13 5.39 -11.97 6.08
CA ALA A 13 6.18 -12.15 7.30
C ALA A 13 5.47 -11.59 8.55
N ALA A 14 4.90 -10.39 8.45
CA ALA A 14 4.20 -9.75 9.57
C ALA A 14 2.92 -10.49 9.97
N ALA A 15 2.19 -11.03 8.99
CA ALA A 15 1.03 -11.86 9.25
C ALA A 15 1.38 -13.17 9.96
N ALA A 16 2.48 -13.83 9.58
CA ALA A 16 2.96 -15.03 10.28
C ALA A 16 3.38 -14.75 11.73
N ALA A 17 3.93 -13.57 12.01
CA ALA A 17 4.41 -13.21 13.34
C ALA A 17 3.30 -12.68 14.28
N SER A 18 2.37 -11.88 13.76
CA SER A 18 1.43 -11.10 14.59
C SER A 18 0.01 -11.00 14.03
N GLY A 19 -0.23 -11.54 12.82
CA GLY A 19 -1.51 -11.44 12.13
C GLY A 19 -1.87 -10.03 11.64
N ARG A 20 -0.95 -9.06 11.70
CA ARG A 20 -1.18 -7.66 11.27
C ARG A 20 0.02 -7.13 10.51
N PHE A 21 -0.25 -6.28 9.53
CA PHE A 21 0.78 -5.54 8.80
C PHE A 21 0.42 -4.05 8.76
N SER A 22 1.41 -3.17 8.80
CA SER A 22 1.19 -1.71 8.75
C SER A 22 2.15 -1.08 7.75
N LEU A 23 1.63 -0.19 6.90
CA LEU A 23 2.40 0.46 5.84
C LEU A 23 2.06 1.95 5.76
N GLY A 24 3.12 2.76 5.77
CA GLY A 24 3.06 4.17 5.41
C GLY A 24 3.08 4.33 3.89
N LEU A 25 2.06 4.98 3.34
CA LEU A 25 1.93 5.33 1.94
C LEU A 25 2.47 6.74 1.72
N SER A 26 3.34 6.88 0.73
CA SER A 26 3.92 8.16 0.33
C SER A 26 3.34 8.60 -1.02
N GLY A 27 3.34 9.90 -1.27
CA GLY A 27 2.87 10.49 -2.53
C GLY A 27 3.88 10.37 -3.68
N GLY A 28 3.68 11.21 -4.70
CA GLY A 28 4.58 11.33 -5.84
C GLY A 28 4.70 10.05 -6.67
N SER A 29 5.92 9.74 -7.12
CA SER A 29 6.16 8.63 -8.07
C SER A 29 5.86 7.24 -7.49
N LEU A 30 5.80 7.09 -6.16
CA LEU A 30 5.50 5.82 -5.50
C LEU A 30 4.04 5.41 -5.64
N VAL A 31 3.11 6.37 -5.77
CA VAL A 31 1.68 6.09 -5.92
C VAL A 31 1.44 5.18 -7.11
N GLY A 32 1.94 5.56 -8.30
CA GLY A 32 1.74 4.78 -9.52
C GLY A 32 2.42 3.40 -9.48
N LEU A 33 3.55 3.26 -8.76
CA LEU A 33 4.21 1.96 -8.60
C LEU A 33 3.42 1.03 -7.69
N LEU A 34 2.94 1.55 -6.56
CA LEU A 34 2.22 0.77 -5.55
C LEU A 34 0.80 0.48 -6.01
N ALA A 35 0.05 1.48 -6.45
CA ALA A 35 -1.35 1.31 -6.82
C ALA A 35 -1.52 0.35 -8.01
N ARG A 36 -0.56 0.35 -8.95
CA ARG A 36 -0.56 -0.56 -10.10
C ARG A 36 -0.11 -1.99 -9.74
N ASP A 37 1.03 -2.13 -9.05
CA ASP A 37 1.70 -3.43 -8.94
C ASP A 37 1.39 -4.18 -7.63
N LEU A 38 1.05 -3.47 -6.55
CA LEU A 38 0.84 -4.07 -5.23
C LEU A 38 -0.37 -5.01 -5.19
N PRO A 39 -1.54 -4.70 -5.78
CA PRO A 39 -2.68 -5.61 -5.76
C PRO A 39 -2.34 -6.99 -6.34
N ALA A 40 -1.61 -7.02 -7.47
CA ALA A 40 -1.18 -8.25 -8.11
C ALA A 40 -0.15 -9.02 -7.24
N ALA A 41 0.82 -8.32 -6.65
CA ALA A 41 1.83 -8.93 -5.79
C ALA A 41 1.24 -9.51 -4.49
N VAL A 42 0.21 -8.89 -3.93
CA VAL A 42 -0.51 -9.42 -2.76
C VAL A 42 -1.33 -10.65 -3.16
N ALA A 43 -2.04 -10.61 -4.29
CA ALA A 43 -2.83 -11.73 -4.77
C ALA A 43 -2.00 -13.01 -5.00
N SER A 44 -0.75 -12.88 -5.47
CA SER A 44 0.14 -14.02 -5.68
C SER A 44 0.68 -14.66 -4.40
N ASN A 45 0.62 -13.98 -3.25
CA ASN A 45 1.17 -14.48 -1.98
C ASN A 45 0.12 -15.18 -1.07
N GLY A 46 -1.10 -15.38 -1.56
CA GLY A 46 -2.14 -16.14 -0.88
C GLY A 46 -2.75 -15.45 0.36
N ALA A 47 -3.59 -16.19 1.09
CA ALA A 47 -4.36 -15.67 2.24
C ALA A 47 -3.50 -15.14 3.41
N ALA A 48 -2.20 -15.50 3.44
CA ALA A 48 -1.26 -15.04 4.46
C ALA A 48 -1.03 -13.52 4.43
N ALA A 49 -1.39 -12.82 3.34
CA ALA A 49 -1.21 -11.37 3.22
C ALA A 49 -2.54 -10.63 3.01
N ALA A 50 -3.67 -11.17 3.50
CA ALA A 50 -5.00 -10.60 3.26
C ALA A 50 -5.06 -9.08 3.60
N PRO A 51 -5.45 -8.20 2.66
CA PRO A 51 -5.52 -6.76 2.91
C PRO A 51 -6.41 -6.35 4.08
N SER A 52 -7.34 -7.21 4.50
CA SER A 52 -8.20 -6.98 5.67
C SER A 52 -7.46 -6.91 7.00
N SER A 53 -6.22 -7.43 7.08
CA SER A 53 -5.37 -7.33 8.28
C SER A 53 -4.36 -6.17 8.22
N TRP A 54 -4.44 -5.33 7.18
CA TRP A 54 -3.49 -4.25 6.96
C TRP A 54 -4.02 -2.94 7.57
N LEU A 55 -3.11 -2.19 8.18
CA LEU A 55 -3.30 -0.79 8.52
C LEU A 55 -2.51 0.06 7.54
N LEU A 56 -3.21 0.84 6.73
CA LEU A 56 -2.61 1.81 5.82
C LEU A 56 -2.75 3.21 6.40
N ALA A 57 -1.67 3.98 6.37
CA ALA A 57 -1.66 5.39 6.74
C ALA A 57 -0.82 6.17 5.73
N PHE A 58 -1.12 7.46 5.54
CA PHE A 58 -0.25 8.32 4.74
C PHE A 58 0.88 8.85 5.62
N CYS A 59 2.10 8.87 5.08
CA CYS A 59 3.25 9.47 5.77
C CYS A 59 3.04 10.98 5.96
N ASP A 60 2.42 11.62 4.97
CA ASP A 60 2.02 13.02 4.93
C ASP A 60 0.86 13.18 3.93
N GLU A 61 0.14 14.31 4.00
CA GLU A 61 -0.93 14.66 3.07
C GLU A 61 -1.00 16.19 2.94
N ARG A 62 -1.34 16.68 1.74
CA ARG A 62 -1.61 18.10 1.53
C ARG A 62 -3.03 18.43 1.93
N LEU A 63 -3.21 19.55 2.62
CA LEU A 63 -4.53 20.05 2.99
C LEU A 63 -5.21 20.71 1.77
N VAL A 64 -5.72 19.88 0.87
CA VAL A 64 -6.41 20.27 -0.37
C VAL A 64 -7.67 19.41 -0.53
N PRO A 65 -8.63 19.80 -1.40
CA PRO A 65 -9.72 18.92 -1.80
C PRO A 65 -9.20 17.58 -2.32
N ARG A 66 -10.00 16.52 -2.19
CA ARG A 66 -9.56 15.17 -2.53
C ARG A 66 -9.29 14.99 -4.03
N GLU A 67 -10.02 15.72 -4.85
CA GLU A 67 -9.91 15.70 -6.31
C GLU A 67 -8.73 16.55 -6.82
N ASP A 68 -8.06 17.28 -5.92
CA ASP A 68 -6.90 18.07 -6.26
C ASP A 68 -5.75 17.15 -6.73
N PRO A 69 -5.05 17.46 -7.85
CA PRO A 69 -3.94 16.67 -8.34
C PRO A 69 -2.80 16.46 -7.33
N GLU A 70 -2.68 17.34 -6.34
CA GLU A 70 -1.68 17.21 -5.29
C GLU A 70 -2.14 16.30 -4.13
N SER A 71 -3.41 15.88 -4.06
CA SER A 71 -3.87 14.97 -3.00
C SER A 71 -3.23 13.59 -3.14
N THR A 72 -2.47 13.15 -2.13
CA THR A 72 -1.91 11.79 -2.09
C THR A 72 -3.05 10.78 -2.00
N ALA A 73 -4.02 10.99 -1.11
CA ALA A 73 -5.18 10.15 -0.92
C ALA A 73 -6.10 10.08 -2.15
N GLY A 74 -6.23 11.18 -2.89
CA GLY A 74 -6.91 11.21 -4.18
C GLY A 74 -6.15 10.39 -5.22
N SER A 75 -4.83 10.52 -5.28
CA SER A 75 -3.97 9.81 -6.24
C SER A 75 -3.98 8.29 -6.07
N TYR A 76 -4.26 7.78 -4.87
CA TYR A 76 -4.42 6.35 -4.59
C TYR A 76 -5.82 5.79 -4.94
N GLN A 77 -6.80 6.64 -5.26
CA GLN A 77 -8.11 6.20 -5.75
C GLN A 77 -8.02 5.94 -7.25
N VAL A 78 -7.53 4.74 -7.60
CA VAL A 78 -7.60 4.16 -8.94
C VAL A 78 -8.75 3.18 -9.07
#